data_AF-A0A0M9ZPD7-F1
#
_entry.id   AF-A0A0M9ZPD7-F1
#
_cell.length_a   1.000
_cell.length_b   1.000
_cell.length_c   1.000
_cell.angle_alpha   90.00
_cell.angle_beta   90.00
_cell.angle_gamma   90.00
#
_symmetry.space_group_name_H-M   'P 1'
#
loop_
_entity.id
_entity.type
_entity.pdbx_description
1 polymer ?
#
loop_
_entity_poly.entity_id
_entity_poly.type
_entity_poly.pdbx_seq_one_letter_code
_entity_poly.pdbx_strand_id
1 'polypeptide(L)'
;MTACAIEPAVGSPRTECAITADGAYAARLARIGDSWFPERWTLDGPEPYAVPLPGNQPEEPGTQVLPMGDGRVLIHRPIDGRHTFALLYPTGPGTGELPLGAVECADPGTPLRLLPPAPGGDRAYALTLGRRSTTVWLVAGGAFGPEYVAEVPGRCSGGVWLDRTGRLLALDREVGGRTKAVVVDLERDGEVSPLLQISADSNDRLLLADADSGLLLIGSDAPSAGGQERLGWGVLGSTLPVRFPESLRIDGCALTPFAIQPGQVLTPESCGVALRVQGPAGSWVGVWRPSARQLRHFPAPQGWLPGVGLWSRDGELQLPYATGEVPCGVVRVRAAEVEVRAEDAASGALTGAGAGAVTGAGAGTRIETGPVVGPAAPVAAARPVPLQQAPLGRVVTKTGKPGNELAKLVTN
;
A
#
# COMPACT_ATOMS: atom_id res chain seq x y z
N MET A 1 -8.04 -18.66 -42.35
CA MET A 1 -7.19 -18.83 -41.16
C MET A 1 -7.34 -17.58 -40.32
N THR A 2 -8.11 -17.68 -39.25
CA THR A 2 -8.45 -16.56 -38.37
C THR A 2 -7.38 -16.48 -37.29
N ALA A 3 -6.51 -15.47 -37.39
CA ALA A 3 -5.48 -15.20 -36.38
C ALA A 3 -6.18 -14.70 -35.11
N CYS A 4 -5.99 -15.43 -34.00
CA CYS A 4 -6.45 -15.03 -32.69
C CYS A 4 -5.61 -13.84 -32.20
N ALA A 5 -6.27 -12.72 -31.93
CA ALA A 5 -5.68 -11.60 -31.21
C ALA A 5 -5.48 -12.01 -29.75
N ILE A 6 -4.23 -11.91 -29.27
CA ILE A 6 -3.88 -12.09 -27.88
C ILE A 6 -4.14 -10.74 -27.20
N GLU A 7 -5.20 -10.66 -26.40
CA GLU A 7 -5.44 -9.48 -25.56
C GLU A 7 -4.34 -9.39 -24.49
N PRO A 8 -3.70 -8.22 -24.29
CA PRO A 8 -2.71 -8.07 -23.24
C PRO A 8 -3.42 -8.04 -21.89
N ALA A 9 -3.10 -9.01 -21.02
CA ALA A 9 -3.48 -8.99 -19.62
C ALA A 9 -3.04 -7.66 -18.99
N VAL A 10 -3.98 -6.95 -18.36
CA VAL A 10 -3.72 -5.71 -17.62
C VAL A 10 -2.89 -6.06 -16.39
N GLY A 11 -1.57 -6.10 -16.56
CA GLY A 11 -0.61 -6.21 -15.46
C GLY A 11 -0.65 -4.94 -14.62
N SER A 12 -0.61 -5.10 -13.29
CA SER A 12 -0.45 -3.99 -12.35
C SER A 12 0.69 -3.06 -12.82
N PRO A 13 0.51 -1.73 -12.82
CA PRO A 13 1.54 -0.80 -13.27
C PRO A 13 2.81 -1.06 -12.44
N ARG A 14 3.94 -1.24 -13.12
CA ARG A 14 5.25 -1.29 -12.47
C ARG A 14 5.34 -0.10 -11.52
N THR A 15 5.55 -0.35 -10.24
CA THR A 15 5.91 0.73 -9.33
C THR A 15 7.28 1.23 -9.78
N GLU A 16 7.30 2.38 -10.45
CA GLU A 16 8.53 2.94 -11.04
C GLU A 16 9.57 3.23 -9.96
N CYS A 17 9.14 3.45 -8.70
CA CYS A 17 10.01 3.67 -7.55
C CYS A 17 9.39 3.07 -6.27
N ALA A 18 10.15 2.26 -5.54
CA ALA A 18 9.76 1.71 -4.24
C ALA A 18 10.52 2.42 -3.12
N ILE A 19 9.88 2.61 -1.95
CA ILE A 19 10.46 3.25 -0.75
C ILE A 19 10.49 2.23 0.39
N THR A 20 11.57 2.19 1.16
CA THR A 20 11.64 1.40 2.39
C THR A 20 10.57 1.84 3.40
N ALA A 21 10.15 0.93 4.27
CA ALA A 21 9.05 1.21 5.21
C ALA A 21 9.36 2.35 6.20
N ASP A 22 10.63 2.55 6.54
CA ASP A 22 11.11 3.68 7.35
C ASP A 22 11.24 5.00 6.57
N GLY A 23 11.11 4.95 5.25
CA GLY A 23 11.23 6.11 4.38
C GLY A 23 12.65 6.55 4.06
N ALA A 24 13.68 5.86 4.55
CA ALA A 24 15.06 6.30 4.40
C ALA A 24 15.58 6.18 2.96
N TYR A 25 15.25 5.08 2.30
CA TYR A 25 15.77 4.76 0.97
C TYR A 25 14.65 4.51 -0.03
N ALA A 26 14.94 4.83 -1.29
CA ALA A 26 14.11 4.40 -2.40
C ALA A 26 14.97 3.87 -3.56
N ALA A 27 14.39 3.03 -4.40
CA ALA A 27 15.05 2.52 -5.59
C ALA A 27 14.11 2.57 -6.79
N ARG A 28 14.68 2.91 -7.95
CA ARG A 28 13.96 2.94 -9.22
C ARG A 28 14.84 2.54 -10.39
N LEU A 29 14.21 2.17 -11.50
CA LEU A 29 14.87 2.13 -12.80
C LEU A 29 14.64 3.47 -13.48
N ALA A 30 15.71 4.23 -13.68
CA ALA A 30 15.69 5.50 -14.39
C ALA A 30 16.08 5.30 -15.85
N ARG A 31 15.47 6.09 -16.74
CA ARG A 31 15.76 6.03 -18.17
C ARG A 31 16.77 7.10 -18.55
N ILE A 32 17.87 6.70 -19.16
CA ILE A 32 18.87 7.59 -19.77
C ILE A 32 18.95 7.23 -21.26
N GLY A 33 18.47 8.13 -22.13
CA GLY A 33 18.26 7.81 -23.54
C GLY A 33 17.23 6.68 -23.71
N ASP A 34 17.64 5.59 -24.35
CA ASP A 34 16.81 4.39 -24.54
C ASP A 34 17.15 3.25 -23.58
N SER A 35 18.01 3.51 -22.61
CA SER A 35 18.53 2.53 -21.66
C SER A 35 17.99 2.76 -20.25
N TRP A 36 17.79 1.67 -19.50
CA TRP A 36 17.37 1.70 -18.09
C TRP A 36 18.58 1.46 -17.18
N PHE A 37 18.65 2.21 -16.08
CA PHE A 37 19.70 2.08 -15.08
C PHE A 37 19.10 2.13 -13.68
N PRO A 38 19.59 1.32 -12.73
CA PRO A 38 19.17 1.42 -11.35
C PRO A 38 19.65 2.74 -10.73
N GLU A 39 18.77 3.37 -9.96
CA GLU A 39 19.09 4.50 -9.11
C GLU A 39 18.69 4.19 -7.67
N ARG A 40 19.55 4.59 -6.73
CA ARG A 40 19.25 4.61 -5.30
C ARG A 40 19.00 6.04 -4.85
N TRP A 41 17.94 6.27 -4.13
CA TRP A 41 17.61 7.55 -3.52
C TRP A 41 17.77 7.46 -2.00
N THR A 42 18.28 8.52 -1.38
CA THR A 42 18.29 8.73 0.08
C THR A 42 17.37 9.90 0.38
N LEU A 43 16.38 9.70 1.26
CA LEU A 43 15.25 10.60 1.44
C LEU A 43 15.10 11.17 2.86
N ASP A 44 15.74 10.54 3.84
CA ASP A 44 15.71 10.92 5.26
C ASP A 44 16.71 12.04 5.63
N GLY A 45 17.61 12.39 4.71
CA GLY A 45 18.53 13.51 4.84
C GLY A 45 17.84 14.88 4.71
N PRO A 46 18.51 15.97 5.15
CA PRO A 46 18.02 17.33 4.96
C PRO A 46 17.86 17.69 3.47
N GLU A 47 18.73 17.12 2.63
CA GLU A 47 18.71 17.24 1.17
C GLU A 47 18.62 15.85 0.55
N PRO A 48 17.47 15.46 -0.01
CA PRO A 48 17.33 14.20 -0.74
C PRO A 48 18.29 14.16 -1.94
N TYR A 49 18.86 12.99 -2.21
CA TYR A 49 19.76 12.82 -3.35
C TYR A 49 19.64 11.44 -3.96
N ALA A 50 19.93 11.37 -5.27
CA ALA A 50 20.02 10.13 -6.02
C ALA A 50 21.47 9.78 -6.33
N VAL A 51 21.79 8.49 -6.28
CA VAL A 51 23.04 7.91 -6.75
C VAL A 51 22.71 6.96 -7.89
N PRO A 52 23.16 7.22 -9.13
CA PRO A 52 23.05 6.25 -10.20
C PRO A 52 23.94 5.05 -9.87
N LEU A 53 23.43 3.86 -10.18
CA LEU A 53 24.13 2.59 -9.98
C LEU A 53 24.33 1.92 -11.35
N PRO A 54 25.14 2.52 -12.26
CA PRO A 54 25.40 1.92 -13.55
C PRO A 54 26.14 0.59 -13.35
N GLY A 55 25.55 -0.50 -13.86
CA GLY A 55 26.25 -1.76 -14.00
C GLY A 55 27.22 -1.72 -15.18
N ASN A 56 27.72 -2.89 -15.57
CA ASN A 56 28.55 -3.04 -16.78
C ASN A 56 27.74 -2.93 -18.08
N GLN A 57 26.42 -2.87 -17.97
CA GLN A 57 25.47 -2.83 -19.08
C GLN A 57 24.16 -2.13 -18.66
N PRO A 58 23.38 -1.61 -19.63
CA PRO A 58 21.98 -1.23 -19.41
C PRO A 58 21.12 -2.40 -18.93
N GLU A 59 20.01 -2.07 -18.27
CA GLU A 59 19.04 -3.05 -17.80
C GLU A 59 17.97 -3.37 -18.84
N GLU A 60 17.71 -4.67 -19.00
CA GLU A 60 16.75 -5.21 -19.97
C GLU A 60 15.30 -5.09 -19.47
N PRO A 61 14.30 -5.11 -20.38
CA PRO A 61 12.90 -5.17 -20.00
C PRO A 61 12.60 -6.38 -19.10
N GLY A 62 11.93 -6.12 -17.97
CA GLY A 62 11.59 -7.16 -16.99
C GLY A 62 12.46 -7.12 -15.74
N THR A 63 13.55 -6.36 -15.76
CA THR A 63 14.32 -6.02 -14.56
C THR A 63 13.45 -5.32 -13.53
N GLN A 64 13.64 -5.65 -12.25
CA GLN A 64 12.98 -5.02 -11.12
C GLN A 64 14.02 -4.64 -10.06
N VAL A 65 13.77 -3.56 -9.32
CA VAL A 65 14.63 -3.10 -8.25
C VAL A 65 13.83 -2.88 -6.96
N LEU A 66 14.48 -3.09 -5.82
CA LEU A 66 13.90 -2.88 -4.49
C LEU A 66 14.96 -2.27 -3.57
N PRO A 67 14.65 -1.19 -2.82
CA PRO A 67 15.60 -0.67 -1.85
C PRO A 67 15.69 -1.61 -0.63
N MET A 68 16.88 -1.73 -0.07
CA MET A 68 17.14 -2.37 1.22
C MET A 68 17.34 -1.31 2.31
N GLY A 69 17.03 -1.64 3.56
CA GLY A 69 17.14 -0.73 4.70
C GLY A 69 18.56 -0.32 5.06
N ASP A 70 19.57 -1.00 4.52
CA ASP A 70 20.99 -0.62 4.66
C ASP A 70 21.49 0.28 3.51
N GLY A 71 20.59 0.73 2.63
CA GLY A 71 20.92 1.59 1.52
C GLY A 71 21.53 0.86 0.32
N ARG A 72 21.48 -0.47 0.25
CA ARG A 72 21.73 -1.22 -0.99
C ARG A 72 20.46 -1.32 -1.85
N VAL A 73 20.61 -1.69 -3.12
CA VAL A 73 19.48 -1.94 -4.03
C VAL A 73 19.52 -3.39 -4.47
N LEU A 74 18.47 -4.15 -4.14
CA LEU A 74 18.25 -5.46 -4.75
C LEU A 74 17.85 -5.26 -6.21
N ILE A 75 18.51 -5.97 -7.11
CA ILE A 75 18.14 -6.07 -8.50
C ILE A 75 17.76 -7.50 -8.85
N HIS A 76 16.63 -7.65 -9.54
CA HIS A 76 16.16 -8.90 -10.14
C HIS A 76 16.28 -8.79 -11.66
N ARG A 77 16.92 -9.77 -12.30
CA ARG A 77 17.03 -9.86 -13.77
C ARG A 77 16.57 -11.20 -14.31
N PRO A 78 15.67 -11.24 -15.31
CA PRO A 78 15.39 -12.45 -16.08
C PRO A 78 16.53 -12.71 -17.10
N ILE A 79 17.25 -13.82 -16.95
CA ILE A 79 18.39 -14.19 -17.82
C ILE A 79 18.25 -15.67 -18.21
N ASP A 80 18.20 -15.97 -19.51
CA ASP A 80 18.14 -17.34 -20.05
C ASP A 80 17.11 -18.25 -19.38
N GLY A 81 15.92 -17.71 -19.11
CA GLY A 81 14.82 -18.44 -18.44
C GLY A 81 14.96 -18.60 -16.93
N ARG A 82 15.99 -18.00 -16.32
CA ARG A 82 16.24 -17.95 -14.87
C ARG A 82 15.94 -16.56 -14.31
N HIS A 83 15.70 -16.48 -13.01
CA HIS A 83 15.56 -15.22 -12.30
C HIS A 83 16.76 -15.01 -11.39
N THR A 84 17.67 -14.12 -11.76
CA THR A 84 18.90 -13.83 -11.01
C THR A 84 18.71 -12.64 -10.08
N PHE A 85 19.42 -12.65 -8.95
CA PHE A 85 19.34 -11.61 -7.93
C PHE A 85 20.74 -11.16 -7.52
N ALA A 86 20.90 -9.85 -7.31
CA ALA A 86 22.13 -9.26 -6.79
C ALA A 86 21.84 -8.02 -5.94
N LEU A 87 22.76 -7.66 -5.04
CA LEU A 87 22.74 -6.38 -4.32
C LEU A 87 23.71 -5.41 -4.97
N LEU A 88 23.19 -4.26 -5.38
CA LEU A 88 23.94 -3.14 -5.92
C LEU A 88 24.27 -2.15 -4.80
N TYR A 89 25.49 -1.63 -4.82
CA TYR A 89 25.94 -0.62 -3.87
C TYR A 89 26.94 0.34 -4.53
N PRO A 90 26.98 1.62 -4.12
CA PRO A 90 27.97 2.56 -4.66
C PRO A 90 29.40 2.13 -4.30
N THR A 91 30.31 2.14 -5.28
CA THR A 91 31.75 1.91 -5.08
C THR A 91 32.57 2.92 -5.86
N GLY A 92 32.94 4.03 -5.23
CA GLY A 92 33.67 5.11 -5.91
C GLY A 92 32.91 5.61 -7.14
N PRO A 93 33.52 5.64 -8.35
CA PRO A 93 32.85 6.07 -9.57
C PRO A 93 31.93 5.01 -10.20
N GLY A 94 31.88 3.79 -9.65
CA GLY A 94 31.12 2.67 -10.22
C GLY A 94 30.15 2.04 -9.23
N THR A 95 29.64 0.87 -9.62
CA THR A 95 28.69 0.08 -8.84
C THR A 95 29.32 -1.25 -8.46
N GLY A 96 29.33 -1.55 -7.17
CA GLY A 96 29.60 -2.89 -6.68
C GLY A 96 28.35 -3.75 -6.84
N GLU A 97 28.54 -4.98 -7.30
CA GLU A 97 27.47 -5.96 -7.44
C GLU A 97 27.83 -7.20 -6.64
N LEU A 98 26.93 -7.60 -5.72
CA LEU A 98 27.04 -8.81 -4.93
C LEU A 98 25.98 -9.81 -5.39
N PRO A 99 26.34 -10.84 -6.18
CA PRO A 99 25.39 -11.87 -6.61
C PRO A 99 24.83 -12.63 -5.41
N LEU A 100 23.50 -12.79 -5.38
CA LEU A 100 22.80 -13.58 -4.36
C LEU A 100 22.45 -14.98 -4.88
N GLY A 101 22.33 -15.16 -6.20
CA GLY A 101 21.98 -16.45 -6.81
C GLY A 101 20.80 -16.32 -7.77
N ALA A 102 20.15 -17.43 -8.08
CA ALA A 102 19.05 -17.47 -9.03
C ALA A 102 17.97 -18.47 -8.64
N VAL A 103 16.73 -18.18 -9.06
CA VAL A 103 15.60 -19.11 -9.03
C VAL A 103 15.40 -19.68 -10.43
N GLU A 104 15.32 -21.01 -10.52
CA GLU A 104 14.89 -21.74 -11.70
C GLU A 104 13.42 -22.16 -11.53
N CYS A 105 12.56 -21.70 -12.43
CA CYS A 105 11.15 -22.09 -12.43
C CYS A 105 10.98 -23.41 -13.19
N ALA A 106 10.14 -24.31 -12.67
CA ALA A 106 9.86 -25.60 -13.31
C ALA A 106 9.30 -25.45 -14.73
N ASP A 107 8.41 -24.48 -14.94
CA ASP A 107 7.91 -24.10 -16.26
C ASP A 107 8.73 -22.91 -16.81
N PRO A 108 9.44 -23.06 -17.95
CA PRO A 108 10.16 -21.96 -18.59
C PRO A 108 9.24 -20.77 -18.85
N GLY A 109 9.73 -19.55 -18.53
CA GLY A 109 8.97 -18.31 -18.72
C GLY A 109 7.91 -18.03 -17.64
N THR A 110 7.88 -18.80 -16.55
CA THR A 110 7.06 -18.45 -15.37
C THR A 110 7.44 -17.05 -14.89
N PRO A 111 6.51 -16.10 -14.79
CA PRO A 111 6.84 -14.74 -14.39
C PRO A 111 7.17 -14.67 -12.90
N LEU A 112 8.15 -13.83 -12.57
CA LEU A 112 8.53 -13.48 -11.20
C LEU A 112 8.25 -12.00 -10.94
N ARG A 113 7.80 -11.70 -9.72
CA ARG A 113 7.58 -10.34 -9.25
C ARG A 113 8.12 -10.17 -7.83
N LEU A 114 8.91 -9.12 -7.60
CA LEU A 114 9.31 -8.69 -6.26
C LEU A 114 8.09 -8.19 -5.46
N LEU A 115 8.05 -8.52 -4.18
CA LEU A 115 7.08 -7.96 -3.24
C LEU A 115 7.55 -6.57 -2.77
N PRO A 116 6.64 -5.71 -2.26
CA PRO A 116 7.02 -4.44 -1.66
C PRO A 116 8.05 -4.61 -0.54
N PRO A 117 8.87 -3.58 -0.25
CA PRO A 117 9.92 -3.66 0.77
C PRO A 117 9.39 -4.22 2.08
N ALA A 118 10.08 -5.23 2.63
CA ALA A 118 9.68 -5.80 3.91
C ALA A 118 9.82 -4.74 5.02
N PRO A 119 8.93 -4.70 6.02
CA PRO A 119 8.95 -3.66 7.05
C PRO A 119 10.26 -3.58 7.86
N GLY A 120 10.98 -4.70 8.01
CA GLY A 120 12.29 -4.75 8.66
C GLY A 120 13.47 -4.24 7.80
N GLY A 121 13.27 -4.09 6.49
CA GLY A 121 14.27 -3.57 5.54
C GLY A 121 15.46 -4.49 5.23
N ASP A 122 15.64 -5.58 5.97
CA ASP A 122 16.75 -6.54 5.84
C ASP A 122 16.43 -7.73 4.92
N ARG A 123 15.15 -7.98 4.65
CA ARG A 123 14.65 -9.07 3.82
C ARG A 123 13.93 -8.57 2.59
N ALA A 124 14.01 -9.34 1.52
CA ALA A 124 13.23 -9.11 0.31
C ALA A 124 12.62 -10.43 -0.16
N TYR A 125 11.38 -10.35 -0.63
CA TYR A 125 10.62 -11.52 -1.06
C TYR A 125 10.15 -11.38 -2.50
N ALA A 126 9.90 -12.51 -3.15
CA ALA A 126 9.39 -12.56 -4.51
C ALA A 126 8.32 -13.64 -4.66
N LEU A 127 7.47 -13.47 -5.68
CA LEU A 127 6.48 -14.45 -6.09
C LEU A 127 6.81 -15.00 -7.48
N THR A 128 6.84 -16.33 -7.65
CA THR A 128 6.76 -16.96 -8.98
C THR A 128 5.32 -17.42 -9.24
N LEU A 129 4.74 -16.96 -10.34
CA LEU A 129 3.31 -17.13 -10.62
C LEU A 129 3.06 -18.34 -11.52
N GLY A 130 3.16 -19.52 -10.93
CA GLY A 130 2.87 -20.80 -11.58
C GLY A 130 1.43 -20.90 -12.09
N ARG A 131 1.15 -21.94 -12.88
CA ARG A 131 -0.18 -22.13 -13.50
C ARG A 131 -1.30 -22.36 -12.50
N ARG A 132 -1.00 -23.05 -11.40
CA ARG A 132 -1.98 -23.50 -10.39
C ARG A 132 -1.63 -23.09 -8.96
N SER A 133 -0.43 -22.58 -8.75
CA SER A 133 0.08 -22.18 -7.44
C SER A 133 1.06 -21.04 -7.61
N THR A 134 1.29 -20.33 -6.51
CA THR A 134 2.27 -19.26 -6.41
C THR A 134 3.29 -19.63 -5.36
N THR A 135 4.57 -19.57 -5.72
CA THR A 135 5.65 -19.83 -4.77
C THR A 135 6.16 -18.51 -4.21
N VAL A 136 6.33 -18.46 -2.89
CA VAL A 136 6.95 -17.35 -2.16
C VAL A 136 8.41 -17.69 -1.91
N TRP A 137 9.29 -16.77 -2.30
CA TRP A 137 10.74 -16.88 -2.14
C TRP A 137 11.26 -15.78 -1.24
N LEU A 138 12.21 -16.10 -0.37
CA LEU A 138 13.09 -15.12 0.28
C LEU A 138 14.30 -14.94 -0.64
N VAL A 139 14.45 -13.77 -1.27
CA VAL A 139 15.46 -13.52 -2.31
C VAL A 139 16.65 -12.69 -1.83
N ALA A 140 16.52 -12.04 -0.66
CA ALA A 140 17.61 -11.38 0.05
C ALA A 140 17.37 -11.43 1.56
N GLY A 141 18.45 -11.47 2.35
CA GLY A 141 18.38 -11.58 3.83
C GLY A 141 18.32 -13.02 4.36
N GLY A 142 18.38 -14.02 3.48
CA GLY A 142 18.53 -15.44 3.83
C GLY A 142 19.99 -15.84 4.10
N ALA A 143 20.21 -17.12 4.40
CA ALA A 143 21.53 -17.67 4.68
C ALA A 143 22.34 -17.90 3.39
N PHE A 144 21.71 -18.43 2.33
CA PHE A 144 22.40 -18.80 1.08
C PHE A 144 21.53 -18.58 -0.15
N GLY A 145 21.47 -17.34 -0.62
CA GLY A 145 20.77 -16.97 -1.85
C GLY A 145 19.25 -17.10 -1.77
N PRO A 146 18.55 -17.26 -2.91
CA PRO A 146 17.10 -17.41 -2.92
C PRO A 146 16.63 -18.70 -2.25
N GLU A 147 15.76 -18.57 -1.26
CA GLU A 147 15.21 -19.67 -0.45
C GLU A 147 13.71 -19.82 -0.69
N TYR A 148 13.25 -21.06 -0.84
CA TYR A 148 11.82 -21.38 -0.87
C TYR A 148 11.22 -21.15 0.52
N VAL A 149 10.11 -20.41 0.60
CA VAL A 149 9.43 -20.12 1.88
C VAL A 149 8.08 -20.83 1.96
N ALA A 150 7.27 -20.76 0.90
CA ALA A 150 5.92 -21.30 0.90
C ALA A 150 5.39 -21.51 -0.52
N GLU A 151 4.40 -22.41 -0.65
CA GLU A 151 3.58 -22.52 -1.86
C GLU A 151 2.12 -22.29 -1.52
N VAL A 152 1.53 -21.28 -2.17
CA VAL A 152 0.13 -20.90 -2.01
C VAL A 152 -0.65 -21.46 -3.20
N PRO A 153 -1.66 -22.32 -2.99
CA PRO A 153 -2.53 -22.77 -4.08
C PRO A 153 -3.22 -21.57 -4.75
N GLY A 154 -3.37 -21.58 -6.07
CA GLY A 154 -3.94 -20.47 -6.84
C GLY A 154 -2.91 -19.44 -7.32
N ARG A 155 -3.35 -18.54 -8.20
CA ARG A 155 -2.52 -17.42 -8.68
C ARG A 155 -2.64 -16.26 -7.71
N CYS A 156 -1.53 -15.77 -7.18
CA CYS A 156 -1.55 -14.65 -6.23
C CYS A 156 -1.11 -13.34 -6.88
N SER A 157 -1.72 -12.26 -6.42
CA SER A 157 -1.36 -10.88 -6.72
C SER A 157 -1.35 -10.07 -5.41
N GLY A 158 -1.35 -8.74 -5.47
CA GLY A 158 -1.24 -7.91 -4.27
C GLY A 158 0.15 -8.05 -3.61
N GLY A 159 0.19 -8.19 -2.29
CA GLY A 159 1.42 -8.24 -1.50
C GLY A 159 1.45 -7.11 -0.49
N VAL A 160 0.74 -7.29 0.64
CA VAL A 160 0.62 -6.29 1.69
C VAL A 160 1.10 -6.88 3.01
N TRP A 161 2.03 -6.21 3.66
CA TRP A 161 2.52 -6.61 4.99
C TRP A 161 1.53 -6.21 6.07
N LEU A 162 1.14 -7.15 6.93
CA LEU A 162 0.15 -6.92 7.99
C LEU A 162 0.78 -6.67 9.38
N ASP A 163 2.09 -6.86 9.51
CA ASP A 163 2.83 -6.62 10.73
C ASP A 163 4.21 -6.01 10.43
N ARG A 164 4.85 -5.46 11.47
CA ARG A 164 6.17 -4.82 11.37
C ARG A 164 7.35 -5.80 11.33
N THR A 165 7.11 -7.07 11.63
CA THR A 165 8.13 -8.12 11.62
C THR A 165 8.36 -8.71 10.22
N GLY A 166 7.45 -8.43 9.28
CA GLY A 166 7.48 -9.03 7.94
C GLY A 166 7.09 -10.50 7.94
N ARG A 167 6.25 -10.93 8.90
CA ARG A 167 5.82 -12.33 9.05
C ARG A 167 4.51 -12.60 8.30
N LEU A 168 3.50 -11.77 8.51
CA LEU A 168 2.17 -11.93 7.95
C LEU A 168 2.06 -11.16 6.63
N LEU A 169 2.01 -11.92 5.55
CA LEU A 169 1.88 -11.40 4.20
C LEU A 169 0.47 -11.65 3.67
N ALA A 170 -0.25 -10.59 3.31
CA ALA A 170 -1.51 -10.70 2.62
C ALA A 170 -1.32 -10.77 1.10
N LEU A 171 -1.97 -11.75 0.48
CA LEU A 171 -1.98 -11.97 -0.97
C LEU A 171 -3.41 -12.01 -1.49
N ASP A 172 -3.61 -11.44 -2.67
CA ASP A 172 -4.87 -11.54 -3.40
C ASP A 172 -4.85 -12.82 -4.24
N ARG A 173 -5.48 -13.87 -3.73
CA ARG A 173 -5.46 -15.21 -4.31
C ARG A 173 -6.65 -15.42 -5.25
N GLU A 174 -6.36 -15.75 -6.50
CA GLU A 174 -7.33 -16.17 -7.50
C GLU A 174 -7.46 -17.69 -7.55
N VAL A 175 -8.68 -18.18 -7.30
CA VAL A 175 -9.07 -19.59 -7.46
C VAL A 175 -10.46 -19.63 -8.10
N GLY A 176 -10.63 -20.44 -9.15
CA GLY A 176 -11.94 -20.59 -9.82
C GLY A 176 -12.47 -19.28 -10.43
N GLY A 177 -11.59 -18.39 -10.87
CA GLY A 177 -11.95 -17.08 -11.45
C GLY A 177 -12.42 -16.04 -10.44
N ARG A 178 -12.26 -16.30 -9.13
CA ARG A 178 -12.56 -15.34 -8.05
C ARG A 178 -11.32 -15.02 -7.25
N THR A 179 -11.11 -13.74 -7.01
CA THR A 179 -10.01 -13.25 -6.19
C THR A 179 -10.48 -13.01 -4.75
N LYS A 180 -9.75 -13.53 -3.76
CA LYS A 180 -9.96 -13.30 -2.33
C LYS A 180 -8.64 -13.02 -1.63
N ALA A 181 -8.63 -12.08 -0.69
CA ALA A 181 -7.43 -11.84 0.09
C ALA A 181 -7.24 -12.93 1.16
N VAL A 182 -6.02 -13.46 1.26
CA VAL A 182 -5.58 -14.44 2.25
C VAL A 182 -4.35 -13.94 2.97
N VAL A 183 -4.14 -14.40 4.21
CA VAL A 183 -2.89 -14.23 4.94
C VAL A 183 -2.04 -15.48 4.78
N VAL A 184 -0.76 -15.29 4.51
CA VAL A 184 0.29 -16.31 4.53
C VAL A 184 1.21 -16.00 5.71
N ASP A 185 1.33 -16.94 6.65
CA ASP A 185 2.24 -16.83 7.79
C ASP A 185 3.61 -17.41 7.42
N LEU A 186 4.58 -16.53 7.10
CA LEU A 186 5.90 -16.94 6.60
C LEU A 186 6.77 -17.63 7.66
N GLU A 187 6.45 -17.50 8.95
CA GLU A 187 7.16 -18.20 10.04
C GLU A 187 6.51 -19.53 10.42
N ARG A 188 5.35 -19.86 9.83
CA ARG A 188 4.63 -21.12 10.07
C ARG A 188 4.49 -21.93 8.78
N ASP A 189 5.61 -22.11 8.08
CA ASP A 189 5.68 -22.92 6.86
C ASP A 189 4.63 -22.48 5.81
N GLY A 190 4.34 -21.18 5.77
CA GLY A 190 3.37 -20.61 4.85
C GLY A 190 1.91 -20.93 5.16
N GLU A 191 1.52 -21.16 6.42
CA GLU A 191 0.11 -21.39 6.80
C GLU A 191 -0.80 -20.32 6.16
N VAL A 192 -1.76 -20.78 5.33
CA VAL A 192 -2.68 -19.89 4.61
C VAL A 192 -4.02 -19.83 5.34
N SER A 193 -4.46 -18.61 5.66
CA SER A 193 -5.78 -18.37 6.27
C SER A 193 -6.58 -17.30 5.50
N PRO A 194 -7.92 -17.38 5.48
CA PRO A 194 -8.75 -16.34 4.85
C PRO A 194 -8.59 -14.99 5.56
N LEU A 195 -8.44 -13.91 4.80
CA LEU A 195 -8.44 -12.55 5.34
C LEU A 195 -9.75 -11.82 5.02
N LEU A 196 -10.11 -11.78 3.73
CA LEU A 196 -11.22 -11.00 3.24
C LEU A 196 -12.02 -11.77 2.19
N GLN A 197 -13.32 -11.89 2.47
CA GLN A 197 -14.31 -12.40 1.55
C GLN A 197 -15.65 -11.73 1.87
N ILE A 198 -16.09 -10.77 1.06
CA ILE A 198 -17.31 -9.99 1.31
C ILE A 198 -18.53 -10.78 0.83
N SER A 199 -18.45 -11.39 -0.35
CA SER A 199 -19.44 -12.35 -0.85
C SER A 199 -18.77 -13.50 -1.60
N ALA A 200 -19.51 -14.57 -1.91
CA ALA A 200 -18.96 -15.68 -2.70
C ALA A 200 -18.58 -15.25 -4.12
N ASP A 201 -19.39 -14.39 -4.73
CA ASP A 201 -19.29 -14.03 -6.15
C ASP A 201 -18.48 -12.77 -6.43
N SER A 202 -17.94 -12.11 -5.40
CA SER A 202 -17.13 -10.92 -5.57
C SER A 202 -15.66 -11.22 -5.85
N ASN A 203 -14.95 -10.22 -6.34
CA ASN A 203 -13.50 -10.14 -6.24
C ASN A 203 -13.17 -9.20 -5.09
N ASP A 204 -12.44 -9.69 -4.08
CA ASP A 204 -12.05 -8.92 -2.91
C ASP A 204 -10.53 -8.86 -2.82
N ARG A 205 -9.99 -7.65 -2.83
CA ARG A 205 -8.55 -7.37 -2.86
C ARG A 205 -8.15 -6.52 -1.66
N LEU A 206 -7.01 -6.82 -1.06
CA LEU A 206 -6.38 -5.92 -0.09
C LEU A 206 -5.38 -5.03 -0.82
N LEU A 207 -5.63 -3.72 -0.81
CA LEU A 207 -4.84 -2.74 -1.56
C LEU A 207 -3.71 -2.14 -0.72
N LEU A 208 -3.99 -1.80 0.55
CA LEU A 208 -3.00 -1.36 1.53
C LEU A 208 -3.45 -1.73 2.94
N ALA A 209 -2.48 -1.82 3.85
CA ALA A 209 -2.71 -1.95 5.28
C ALA A 209 -1.71 -1.08 6.05
N ASP A 210 -2.13 -0.61 7.22
CA ASP A 210 -1.23 -0.02 8.20
C ASP A 210 -1.19 -0.92 9.44
N ALA A 211 0.00 -1.45 9.74
CA ALA A 211 0.23 -2.35 10.88
C ALA A 211 0.10 -1.62 12.24
N ASP A 212 0.21 -0.29 12.27
CA ASP A 212 0.13 0.51 13.49
C ASP A 212 -1.33 0.63 13.99
N SER A 213 -2.22 1.05 13.09
CA SER A 213 -3.65 1.31 13.36
C SER A 213 -4.56 0.12 13.07
N GLY A 214 -4.09 -0.82 12.26
CA GLY A 214 -4.91 -1.91 11.72
C GLY A 214 -5.83 -1.49 10.58
N LEU A 215 -5.72 -0.26 10.04
CA LEU A 215 -6.52 0.19 8.90
C LEU A 215 -6.22 -0.65 7.66
N LEU A 216 -7.28 -1.12 6.99
CA LEU A 216 -7.22 -1.84 5.71
C LEU A 216 -7.94 -1.03 4.62
N LEU A 217 -7.32 -0.90 3.45
CA LEU A 217 -7.92 -0.36 2.24
C LEU A 217 -8.20 -1.50 1.26
N ILE A 218 -9.43 -1.57 0.79
CA ILE A 218 -10.01 -2.74 0.14
C ILE A 218 -10.56 -2.37 -1.23
N GLY A 219 -10.30 -3.18 -2.25
CA GLY A 219 -11.00 -3.13 -3.54
C GLY A 219 -12.03 -4.26 -3.59
N SER A 220 -13.28 -3.96 -3.92
CA SER A 220 -14.30 -5.00 -4.12
C SER A 220 -15.42 -4.59 -5.07
N ASP A 221 -15.95 -5.56 -5.80
CA ASP A 221 -17.15 -5.42 -6.65
C ASP A 221 -18.46 -5.86 -5.92
N ALA A 222 -18.38 -6.25 -4.64
CA ALA A 222 -19.51 -6.75 -3.85
C ALA A 222 -20.52 -5.67 -3.38
N PRO A 223 -21.82 -6.01 -3.34
CA PRO A 223 -22.66 -6.32 -4.48
C PRO A 223 -23.15 -5.01 -5.10
N SER A 224 -22.27 -4.33 -5.83
CA SER A 224 -22.66 -3.15 -6.60
C SER A 224 -23.60 -3.61 -7.72
N ALA A 225 -24.81 -3.03 -7.87
CA ALA A 225 -25.75 -3.40 -8.94
C ALA A 225 -25.20 -3.23 -10.38
N GLY A 226 -23.99 -2.68 -10.54
CA GLY A 226 -23.29 -2.53 -11.82
C GLY A 226 -21.91 -3.21 -11.89
N GLY A 227 -21.54 -4.08 -10.93
CA GLY A 227 -20.29 -4.86 -10.96
C GLY A 227 -18.99 -4.04 -10.98
N GLN A 228 -19.06 -2.72 -10.71
CA GLN A 228 -17.89 -1.86 -10.67
C GLN A 228 -17.12 -2.07 -9.37
N GLU A 229 -15.79 -2.13 -9.47
CA GLU A 229 -14.89 -2.16 -8.32
C GLU A 229 -15.00 -0.85 -7.54
N ARG A 230 -15.11 -0.98 -6.21
CA ARG A 230 -15.24 0.14 -5.26
C ARG A 230 -14.13 0.07 -4.25
N LEU A 231 -13.64 1.25 -3.86
CA LEU A 231 -12.77 1.38 -2.71
C LEU A 231 -13.57 1.37 -1.42
N GLY A 232 -13.20 0.47 -0.53
CA GLY A 232 -13.70 0.37 0.82
C GLY A 232 -12.59 0.35 1.85
N TRP A 233 -12.98 0.32 3.11
CA TRP A 233 -12.05 0.21 4.23
C TRP A 233 -12.62 -0.62 5.37
N GLY A 234 -11.71 -1.19 6.16
CA GLY A 234 -12.02 -1.97 7.35
C GLY A 234 -10.89 -1.88 8.36
N VAL A 235 -11.03 -2.63 9.46
CA VAL A 235 -10.00 -2.71 10.51
C VAL A 235 -9.67 -4.17 10.74
N LEU A 236 -8.38 -4.49 10.70
CA LEU A 236 -7.86 -5.84 10.91
C LEU A 236 -8.34 -6.40 12.26
N GLY A 237 -8.91 -7.61 12.25
CA GLY A 237 -9.43 -8.28 13.45
C GLY A 237 -10.76 -7.72 13.98
N SER A 238 -11.32 -6.67 13.37
CA SER A 238 -12.67 -6.19 13.71
C SER A 238 -13.75 -7.20 13.30
N THR A 239 -14.95 -7.06 13.86
CA THR A 239 -16.16 -7.76 13.41
C THR A 239 -17.10 -6.85 12.63
N LEU A 240 -16.76 -5.56 12.51
CA LEU A 240 -17.57 -4.59 11.77
C LEU A 240 -17.44 -4.82 10.26
N PRO A 241 -18.52 -4.64 9.48
CA PRO A 241 -18.48 -4.82 8.04
C PRO A 241 -17.57 -3.78 7.37
N VAL A 242 -17.02 -4.16 6.20
CA VAL A 242 -16.30 -3.25 5.31
C VAL A 242 -17.22 -2.11 4.89
N ARG A 243 -16.69 -0.89 4.90
CA ARG A 243 -17.41 0.33 4.55
C ARG A 243 -16.96 0.81 3.18
N PHE A 244 -17.89 1.23 2.34
CA PHE A 244 -17.61 1.76 1.00
C PHE A 244 -18.11 3.20 0.88
N PRO A 245 -17.29 4.20 1.23
CA PRO A 245 -17.67 5.61 1.21
C PRO A 245 -17.92 6.12 -0.21
N GLU A 246 -19.01 6.86 -0.41
CA GLU A 246 -19.31 7.48 -1.71
C GLU A 246 -18.27 8.52 -2.11
N SER A 247 -17.58 9.15 -1.15
CA SER A 247 -16.52 10.12 -1.40
C SER A 247 -15.29 9.55 -2.11
N LEU A 248 -15.14 8.22 -2.15
CA LEU A 248 -14.08 7.52 -2.89
C LEU A 248 -14.56 7.02 -4.26
N ARG A 249 -15.76 7.39 -4.68
CA ARG A 249 -16.29 7.14 -6.02
C ARG A 249 -16.28 8.43 -6.81
N ILE A 250 -15.53 8.44 -7.90
CA ILE A 250 -15.47 9.56 -8.83
C ILE A 250 -15.66 9.00 -10.22
N ASP A 251 -16.72 9.44 -10.88
CA ASP A 251 -17.05 8.94 -12.21
C ASP A 251 -15.93 9.24 -13.21
N GLY A 252 -15.56 8.23 -14.00
CA GLY A 252 -14.49 8.31 -14.99
C GLY A 252 -13.08 8.38 -14.40
N CYS A 253 -12.91 8.21 -13.08
CA CYS A 253 -11.60 8.22 -12.44
C CYS A 253 -11.29 6.89 -11.72
N ALA A 254 -10.05 6.44 -11.83
CA ALA A 254 -9.51 5.35 -11.03
C ALA A 254 -8.78 5.92 -9.81
N LEU A 255 -9.04 5.35 -8.63
CA LEU A 255 -8.37 5.71 -7.39
C LEU A 255 -7.50 4.54 -6.94
N THR A 256 -6.21 4.77 -6.74
CA THR A 256 -5.26 3.77 -6.25
C THR A 256 -4.62 4.28 -4.96
N PRO A 257 -4.89 3.67 -3.79
CA PRO A 257 -4.22 4.06 -2.56
C PRO A 257 -2.73 3.70 -2.67
N PHE A 258 -1.86 4.59 -2.19
CA PHE A 258 -0.40 4.34 -2.21
C PHE A 258 0.31 4.58 -0.87
N ALA A 259 -0.31 5.27 0.09
CA ALA A 259 0.26 5.42 1.43
C ALA A 259 -0.84 5.62 2.49
N ILE A 260 -0.61 5.12 3.70
CA ILE A 260 -1.43 5.35 4.89
C ILE A 260 -0.56 6.01 5.96
N GLN A 261 -1.13 6.99 6.67
CA GLN A 261 -0.49 7.65 7.80
C GLN A 261 -0.33 6.66 8.95
N PRO A 262 0.92 6.35 9.35
CA PRO A 262 1.17 5.43 10.45
C PRO A 262 0.92 6.10 11.82
N GLY A 263 1.00 5.31 12.88
CA GLY A 263 0.99 5.79 14.26
C GLY A 263 -0.38 6.17 14.85
N GLN A 264 -1.49 6.00 14.13
CA GLN A 264 -2.84 6.27 14.65
C GLN A 264 -3.39 5.08 15.44
N VAL A 265 -2.70 4.73 16.52
CA VAL A 265 -3.00 3.55 17.36
C VAL A 265 -4.40 3.71 17.99
N LEU A 266 -5.25 2.68 17.85
CA LEU A 266 -6.64 2.64 18.32
C LEU A 266 -7.61 3.63 17.65
N THR A 267 -7.15 4.45 16.69
CA THR A 267 -8.00 5.38 15.93
C THR A 267 -7.74 5.27 14.43
N PRO A 268 -7.96 4.10 13.81
CA PRO A 268 -7.73 3.89 12.38
C PRO A 268 -8.51 4.87 11.49
N GLU A 269 -9.64 5.39 11.97
CA GLU A 269 -10.44 6.40 11.28
C GLU A 269 -9.76 7.77 11.14
N SER A 270 -8.70 8.03 11.91
CA SER A 270 -7.93 9.27 11.87
C SER A 270 -6.77 9.23 10.87
N CYS A 271 -6.40 8.05 10.37
CA CYS A 271 -5.32 7.89 9.40
C CYS A 271 -5.58 8.70 8.13
N GLY A 272 -4.62 9.55 7.76
CA GLY A 272 -4.51 10.05 6.39
C GLY A 272 -4.27 8.89 5.42
N VAL A 273 -4.97 8.90 4.30
CA VAL A 273 -4.77 7.97 3.18
C VAL A 273 -4.46 8.79 1.95
N ALA A 274 -3.33 8.52 1.31
CA ALA A 274 -2.98 9.15 0.05
C ALA A 274 -3.38 8.22 -1.11
N LEU A 275 -4.05 8.80 -2.11
CA LEU A 275 -4.54 8.11 -3.29
C LEU A 275 -4.00 8.79 -4.53
N ARG A 276 -3.56 7.99 -5.49
CA ARG A 276 -3.38 8.45 -6.86
C ARG A 276 -4.75 8.47 -7.49
N VAL A 277 -5.17 9.62 -7.96
CA VAL A 277 -6.37 9.73 -8.79
C VAL A 277 -5.92 9.84 -10.24
N GLN A 278 -6.51 9.02 -11.10
CA GLN A 278 -6.24 9.00 -12.53
C GLN A 278 -7.56 9.18 -13.29
N GLY A 279 -7.66 10.25 -14.07
CA GLY A 279 -8.83 10.56 -14.88
C GLY A 279 -8.46 11.19 -16.23
N PRO A 280 -9.45 11.68 -16.99
CA PRO A 280 -9.23 12.25 -18.32
C PRO A 280 -8.26 13.44 -18.35
N ALA A 281 -8.19 14.20 -17.25
CA ALA A 281 -7.29 15.34 -17.09
C ALA A 281 -5.85 14.98 -16.66
N GLY A 282 -5.53 13.68 -16.59
CA GLY A 282 -4.23 13.18 -16.14
C GLY A 282 -4.29 12.61 -14.72
N SER A 283 -3.17 12.68 -13.99
CA SER A 283 -3.05 12.11 -12.64
C SER A 283 -2.71 13.18 -11.61
N TRP A 284 -3.32 13.07 -10.42
CA TRP A 284 -3.11 13.99 -9.31
C TRP A 284 -3.22 13.25 -7.97
N VAL A 285 -3.01 13.96 -6.86
CA VAL A 285 -2.99 13.39 -5.51
C VAL A 285 -4.33 13.65 -4.81
N GLY A 286 -4.92 12.59 -4.27
CA GLY A 286 -6.06 12.65 -3.36
C GLY A 286 -5.62 12.33 -1.93
N VAL A 287 -6.17 13.04 -0.94
CA VAL A 287 -5.99 12.76 0.47
C VAL A 287 -7.34 12.57 1.13
N TRP A 288 -7.51 11.46 1.84
CA TRP A 288 -8.76 11.08 2.49
C TRP A 288 -8.50 10.57 3.90
N ARG A 289 -9.52 10.57 4.75
CA ARG A 289 -9.51 9.92 6.06
C ARG A 289 -10.79 9.12 6.23
N PRO A 290 -10.77 7.95 6.90
CA PRO A 290 -12.01 7.20 7.11
C PRO A 290 -13.09 7.92 7.92
N SER A 291 -12.70 8.80 8.85
CA SER A 291 -13.61 9.70 9.56
C SER A 291 -14.15 10.85 8.71
N ALA A 292 -13.49 11.18 7.59
CA ALA A 292 -13.86 12.29 6.73
C ALA A 292 -14.89 11.87 5.66
N ARG A 293 -15.78 12.80 5.31
CA ARG A 293 -16.82 12.60 4.29
C ARG A 293 -16.40 13.05 2.88
N GLN A 294 -15.16 13.50 2.69
CA GLN A 294 -14.71 14.11 1.45
C GLN A 294 -13.29 13.68 1.11
N LEU A 295 -13.03 13.42 -0.18
CA LEU A 295 -11.69 13.32 -0.74
C LEU A 295 -11.17 14.73 -1.02
N ARG A 296 -9.98 15.05 -0.53
CA ARG A 296 -9.31 16.33 -0.78
C ARG A 296 -8.35 16.17 -1.95
N HIS A 297 -8.42 17.07 -2.93
CA HIS A 297 -7.64 16.98 -4.16
C HIS A 297 -6.47 17.96 -4.13
N PHE A 298 -5.32 17.49 -4.59
CA PHE A 298 -4.08 18.26 -4.69
C PHE A 298 -3.49 18.09 -6.08
N PRO A 299 -3.01 19.16 -6.73
CA PRO A 299 -2.30 19.03 -7.99
C PRO A 299 -1.06 18.14 -7.78
N ALA A 300 -0.77 17.27 -8.75
CA ALA A 300 0.49 16.54 -8.75
C ALA A 300 1.65 17.54 -8.88
N PRO A 301 2.67 17.48 -8.00
CA PRO A 301 3.90 18.22 -8.23
C PRO A 301 4.52 17.86 -9.58
N GLN A 302 5.17 18.83 -10.23
CA GLN A 302 5.90 18.56 -11.46
C GLN A 302 6.97 17.49 -11.22
N GLY A 303 6.99 16.46 -12.07
CA GLY A 303 7.94 15.35 -11.94
C GLY A 303 7.61 14.34 -10.84
N TRP A 304 6.45 14.46 -10.16
CA TRP A 304 6.00 13.48 -9.17
C TRP A 304 5.96 12.09 -9.78
N LEU A 305 6.52 11.10 -9.07
CA LEU A 305 6.47 9.69 -9.44
C LEU A 305 5.07 9.15 -9.08
N PRO A 306 4.17 8.92 -10.07
CA PRO A 306 2.76 8.74 -9.76
C PRO A 306 2.48 7.50 -8.91
N GLY A 307 1.76 7.69 -7.81
CA GLY A 307 1.47 6.61 -6.86
C GLY A 307 2.64 6.24 -5.95
N VAL A 308 3.64 7.13 -5.83
CA VAL A 308 4.76 6.98 -4.89
C VAL A 308 4.69 8.10 -3.86
N GLY A 309 4.83 7.73 -2.59
CA GLY A 309 4.91 8.67 -1.48
C GLY A 309 4.84 7.98 -0.13
N LEU A 310 5.08 8.75 0.92
CA LEU A 310 5.16 8.27 2.29
C LEU A 310 4.46 9.27 3.22
N TRP A 311 3.73 8.77 4.20
CA TRP A 311 3.26 9.61 5.30
C TRP A 311 4.25 9.57 6.46
N SER A 312 4.58 10.74 6.99
CA SER A 312 5.15 10.81 8.34
C SER A 312 4.08 10.48 9.37
N ARG A 313 4.52 10.04 10.55
CA ARG A 313 3.63 9.84 11.71
C ARG A 313 2.85 11.12 12.07
N ASP A 314 3.48 12.28 11.89
CA ASP A 314 2.90 13.60 12.21
C ASP A 314 1.90 14.13 11.16
N GLY A 315 1.63 13.37 10.08
CA GLY A 315 0.63 13.74 9.08
C GLY A 315 1.15 14.71 8.01
N GLU A 316 2.43 14.59 7.67
CA GLU A 316 3.02 15.18 6.47
C GLU A 316 3.12 14.12 5.37
N LEU A 317 2.54 14.40 4.21
CA LEU A 317 2.66 13.55 3.02
C LEU A 317 3.89 13.97 2.21
N GLN A 318 4.83 13.06 2.04
CA GLN A 318 6.04 13.21 1.27
C GLN A 318 5.87 12.59 -0.11
N LEU A 319 6.13 13.36 -1.15
CA LEU A 319 5.93 13.01 -2.56
C LEU A 319 7.26 13.12 -3.31
N PRO A 320 7.97 12.00 -3.52
CA PRO A 320 9.19 11.98 -4.31
C PRO A 320 8.93 12.39 -5.75
N TYR A 321 9.82 13.21 -6.30
CA TYR A 321 9.72 13.71 -7.66
C TYR A 321 11.11 13.82 -8.32
N ALA A 322 11.13 13.76 -9.64
CA ALA A 322 12.32 14.01 -10.45
C ALA A 322 11.96 14.89 -11.66
N THR A 323 12.73 15.95 -11.89
CA THR A 323 12.68 16.79 -13.09
C THR A 323 14.04 16.83 -13.78
N GLY A 324 14.14 17.49 -14.92
CA GLY A 324 15.43 17.72 -15.58
C GLY A 324 16.39 18.59 -14.77
N GLU A 325 15.87 19.44 -13.88
CA GLU A 325 16.67 20.33 -13.02
C GLU A 325 16.96 19.71 -11.65
N VAL A 326 16.00 18.95 -11.11
CA VAL A 326 16.09 18.32 -9.79
C VAL A 326 15.97 16.81 -9.97
N PRO A 327 17.09 16.07 -10.04
CA PRO A 327 17.07 14.62 -10.33
C PRO A 327 16.45 13.80 -9.20
N CYS A 328 16.47 14.34 -7.97
CA CYS A 328 15.86 13.74 -6.79
C CYS A 328 15.37 14.85 -5.86
N GLY A 329 14.06 14.88 -5.61
CA GLY A 329 13.45 15.81 -4.67
C GLY A 329 12.26 15.20 -3.96
N VAL A 330 11.85 15.82 -2.85
CA VAL A 330 10.65 15.42 -2.09
C VAL A 330 9.81 16.66 -1.82
N VAL A 331 8.59 16.69 -2.35
CA VAL A 331 7.60 17.70 -1.97
C VAL A 331 6.88 17.25 -0.70
N ARG A 332 6.69 18.17 0.24
CA ARG A 332 5.99 17.94 1.50
C ARG A 332 4.64 18.64 1.49
N VAL A 333 3.58 17.90 1.77
CA VAL A 333 2.20 18.40 1.83
C VAL A 333 1.66 18.13 3.23
N ARG A 334 1.43 19.18 4.02
CA ARG A 334 0.78 19.05 5.33
C ARG A 334 -0.73 19.01 5.16
N ALA A 335 -1.38 18.03 5.79
CA ALA A 335 -2.83 17.89 5.71
C ALA A 335 -3.59 19.06 6.39
N ALA A 336 -2.99 19.70 7.41
CA ALA A 336 -3.61 20.73 8.25
C ALA A 336 -3.53 22.17 7.69
N GLU A 337 -2.50 22.55 6.94
CA GLU A 337 -2.31 23.92 6.37
C GLU A 337 -3.34 24.32 5.29
N VAL A 338 -4.30 23.44 5.03
CA VAL A 338 -5.36 23.58 4.02
C VAL A 338 -6.73 23.79 4.69
N GLU A 339 -6.83 23.56 6.00
CA GLU A 339 -8.02 23.95 6.78
C GLU A 339 -8.13 25.49 6.81
N VAL A 340 -7.00 26.18 6.99
CA VAL A 340 -6.95 27.66 7.05
C VAL A 340 -7.23 28.32 5.69
N ARG A 341 -6.76 27.76 4.56
CA ARG A 341 -6.97 28.36 3.23
C ARG A 341 -8.39 28.19 2.68
N ALA A 342 -9.11 27.15 3.07
CA ALA A 342 -10.51 26.96 2.68
C ALA A 342 -11.45 27.90 3.46
N GLU A 343 -11.10 28.20 4.71
CA GLU A 343 -11.82 29.17 5.55
C GLU A 343 -11.47 30.62 5.19
N ASP A 344 -10.21 30.93 4.88
CA ASP A 344 -9.78 32.27 4.44
C ASP A 344 -10.38 32.68 3.09
N ALA A 345 -10.60 31.72 2.17
CA ALA A 345 -11.28 31.98 0.91
C ALA A 345 -12.78 32.28 1.09
N ALA A 346 -13.39 31.84 2.20
CA ALA A 346 -14.78 32.13 2.55
C ALA A 346 -14.93 33.38 3.44
N SER A 347 -13.85 33.84 4.09
CA SER A 347 -13.85 35.02 4.99
C SER A 347 -13.18 36.27 4.40
N GLY A 348 -12.69 36.21 3.16
CA GLY A 348 -12.04 37.32 2.45
C GLY A 348 -12.98 38.36 1.85
N ALA A 349 -14.06 38.72 2.55
CA ALA A 349 -14.90 39.86 2.21
C ALA A 349 -15.55 40.44 3.47
N LEU A 350 -14.81 41.28 4.19
CA LEU A 350 -15.27 42.60 4.71
C LEU A 350 -14.28 43.19 5.72
N THR A 351 -13.92 44.44 5.45
CA THR A 351 -13.35 45.48 6.33
C THR A 351 -11.86 45.44 6.65
N GLY A 352 -11.21 46.56 6.31
CA GLY A 352 -9.85 46.89 6.72
C GLY A 352 -9.79 47.99 7.78
N ALA A 353 -8.54 48.33 8.06
CA ALA A 353 -7.99 49.51 8.75
C ALA A 353 -7.97 49.52 10.29
N GLY A 354 -6.75 49.63 10.83
CA GLY A 354 -6.49 50.11 12.19
C GLY A 354 -5.16 49.65 12.79
N ALA A 355 -4.13 50.48 12.69
CA ALA A 355 -2.78 50.28 13.24
C ALA A 355 -2.69 50.50 14.77
N GLY A 356 -1.65 49.94 15.42
CA GLY A 356 -1.20 50.44 16.74
C GLY A 356 -0.39 49.49 17.65
N ALA A 357 0.93 49.47 17.49
CA ALA A 357 1.99 49.63 18.51
C ALA A 357 1.93 48.97 19.94
N VAL A 358 2.89 48.04 20.15
CA VAL A 358 3.91 47.86 21.24
C VAL A 358 3.54 47.67 22.74
N THR A 359 4.26 46.70 23.33
CA THR A 359 4.80 46.55 24.72
C THR A 359 4.12 45.56 25.67
N GLY A 360 4.93 44.74 26.35
CA GLY A 360 4.51 43.98 27.53
C GLY A 360 5.33 42.71 27.80
N ALA A 361 6.42 42.85 28.55
CA ALA A 361 7.30 41.79 29.00
C ALA A 361 6.75 40.97 30.20
N GLY A 362 7.24 39.73 30.33
CA GLY A 362 7.59 39.14 31.62
C GLY A 362 6.57 38.18 32.24
N ALA A 363 6.97 36.91 32.36
CA ALA A 363 7.16 36.23 33.65
C ALA A 363 7.38 34.73 33.42
N GLY A 364 8.58 34.26 33.73
CA GLY A 364 8.86 32.83 33.86
C GLY A 364 8.38 32.30 35.20
N THR A 365 8.06 31.02 35.27
CA THR A 365 8.30 30.23 36.49
C THR A 365 8.58 28.77 36.13
N ARG A 366 9.67 28.30 36.72
CA ARG A 366 10.30 26.97 36.76
C ARG A 366 9.41 26.01 37.61
N ILE A 367 9.35 24.68 37.42
CA ILE A 367 10.15 23.67 38.16
C ILE A 367 9.66 22.21 37.89
N GLU A 368 10.63 21.32 37.61
CA GLU A 368 10.87 19.91 38.05
C GLU A 368 9.94 18.69 37.75
N THR A 369 10.45 17.85 36.83
CA THR A 369 10.79 16.40 36.86
C THR A 369 10.10 15.33 37.75
N GLY A 370 9.72 14.21 37.09
CA GLY A 370 9.92 12.80 37.51
C GLY A 370 8.78 11.83 37.11
N PRO A 371 8.96 10.49 37.04
CA PRO A 371 10.06 9.67 36.51
C PRO A 371 9.64 8.81 35.27
N VAL A 372 10.63 8.22 34.60
CA VAL A 372 10.51 7.34 33.42
C VAL A 372 10.17 5.90 33.84
N VAL A 373 9.12 5.30 33.25
CA VAL A 373 8.78 3.88 33.38
C VAL A 373 9.29 3.13 32.14
N GLY A 374 10.09 2.08 32.36
CA GLY A 374 10.67 1.24 31.31
C GLY A 374 9.64 0.36 30.56
N PRO A 375 10.00 -0.17 29.39
CA PRO A 375 9.05 -0.88 28.53
C PRO A 375 8.71 -2.28 29.07
N ALA A 376 7.41 -2.60 29.09
CA ALA A 376 6.89 -3.92 29.41
C ALA A 376 7.07 -4.90 28.23
N ALA A 377 7.27 -6.18 28.57
CA ALA A 377 7.44 -7.30 27.64
C ALA A 377 6.19 -7.56 26.76
N PRO A 378 6.34 -8.16 25.56
CA PRO A 378 5.23 -8.32 24.63
C PRO A 378 4.23 -9.39 25.09
N VAL A 379 2.95 -9.04 25.02
CA VAL A 379 1.81 -9.94 25.23
C VAL A 379 1.55 -10.69 23.91
N ALA A 380 1.40 -12.02 23.99
CA ALA A 380 1.11 -12.88 22.86
C ALA A 380 -0.18 -12.44 22.14
N ALA A 381 -0.07 -12.08 20.86
CA ALA A 381 -1.20 -11.69 20.02
C ALA A 381 -2.02 -12.92 19.61
N ALA A 382 -3.31 -12.90 19.97
CA ALA A 382 -4.28 -13.92 19.59
C ALA A 382 -4.66 -13.80 18.09
N ARG A 383 -4.94 -14.95 17.48
CA ARG A 383 -5.28 -15.17 16.07
C ARG A 383 -6.42 -14.25 15.59
N PRO A 384 -6.33 -13.60 14.41
CA PRO A 384 -7.43 -12.81 13.87
C PRO A 384 -8.62 -13.69 13.50
N VAL A 385 -9.82 -13.30 13.92
CA VAL A 385 -11.08 -13.92 13.52
C VAL A 385 -11.50 -13.34 12.16
N PRO A 386 -11.97 -14.16 11.21
CA PRO A 386 -12.52 -13.67 9.95
C PRO A 386 -13.69 -12.69 10.18
N LEU A 387 -13.73 -11.59 9.43
CA LEU A 387 -14.72 -10.49 9.48
C LEU A 387 -16.18 -10.88 9.13
N GLN A 388 -16.55 -12.18 9.15
CA GLN A 388 -17.82 -12.69 8.61
C GLN A 388 -18.90 -13.03 9.66
N GLN A 389 -18.78 -12.61 10.93
CA GLN A 389 -19.77 -12.99 11.95
C GLN A 389 -20.41 -11.81 12.69
N ALA A 390 -20.76 -10.74 11.98
CA ALA A 390 -21.82 -9.84 12.45
C ALA A 390 -23.19 -10.43 12.06
N PRO A 391 -24.06 -10.83 13.01
CA PRO A 391 -25.41 -11.25 12.68
C PRO A 391 -26.16 -10.07 12.04
N LEU A 392 -26.70 -10.30 10.85
CA LEU A 392 -27.68 -9.43 10.23
C LEU A 392 -28.81 -9.22 11.24
N GLY A 393 -28.87 -8.02 11.83
CA GLY A 393 -29.99 -7.62 12.67
C GLY A 393 -31.28 -7.83 11.90
N ARG A 394 -32.10 -8.78 12.36
CA ARG A 394 -33.44 -9.05 11.85
C ARG A 394 -34.19 -7.72 11.73
N VAL A 395 -34.43 -7.29 10.50
CA VAL A 395 -35.41 -6.24 10.22
C VAL A 395 -36.76 -6.80 10.65
N VAL A 396 -37.28 -6.29 11.76
CA VAL A 396 -38.66 -6.49 12.18
C VAL A 396 -39.52 -5.70 11.20
N THR A 397 -40.07 -6.38 10.20
CA THR A 397 -41.18 -5.86 9.41
C THR A 397 -42.41 -5.83 10.31
N LYS A 398 -42.76 -4.63 10.78
CA LYS A 398 -44.01 -4.38 11.49
C LYS A 398 -45.13 -4.34 10.45
N THR A 399 -45.62 -5.52 10.05
CA THR A 399 -46.81 -5.63 9.20
C THR A 399 -48.04 -5.33 10.04
N GLY A 400 -48.73 -4.24 9.71
CA GLY A 400 -50.00 -3.86 10.32
C GLY A 400 -51.10 -4.91 10.07
N LYS A 401 -51.99 -5.03 11.06
CA LYS A 401 -53.17 -5.92 11.14
C LYS A 401 -53.90 -6.19 9.81
N PRO A 402 -54.37 -7.44 9.68
CA PRO A 402 -55.77 -7.76 9.46
C PRO A 402 -56.33 -8.38 10.75
N GLY A 403 -57.52 -8.03 11.22
CA GLY A 403 -58.75 -8.14 10.44
C GLY A 403 -59.40 -9.47 10.82
N ASN A 404 -60.18 -9.40 11.89
CA ASN A 404 -60.99 -10.42 12.54
C ASN A 404 -61.76 -11.31 11.55
N GLU A 405 -61.56 -12.63 11.56
CA GLU A 405 -62.64 -13.56 11.18
C GLU A 405 -62.46 -14.97 11.74
N LEU A 406 -63.60 -15.51 12.20
CA LEU A 406 -63.81 -16.76 12.91
C LEU A 406 -63.90 -17.96 11.95
N ALA A 407 -63.29 -19.09 12.30
CA ALA A 407 -63.76 -20.44 11.93
C ALA A 407 -63.09 -21.47 12.86
N LYS A 408 -63.76 -21.89 13.93
CA LYS A 408 -64.55 -23.13 14.07
C LYS A 408 -63.74 -24.42 13.95
N LEU A 409 -63.68 -25.12 15.09
CA LEU A 409 -63.45 -26.56 15.24
C LEU A 409 -64.26 -27.36 14.21
N VAL A 410 -63.63 -28.38 13.62
CA VAL A 410 -64.26 -29.68 13.36
C VAL A 410 -63.24 -30.78 13.67
N THR A 411 -63.63 -31.65 14.58
CA THR A 411 -63.08 -32.95 14.96
C THR A 411 -63.02 -33.94 13.80
N ASN A 412 -61.91 -34.68 13.69
CA ASN A 412 -61.85 -36.12 13.94
C ASN A 412 -60.41 -36.58 14.16
#